data_AF-A0A1I6HZT6-F1
#
_entry.id   AF-A0A1I6HZT6-F1
#
_cell.length_a   1.000
_cell.length_b   1.000
_cell.length_c   1.000
_cell.angle_alpha   90.00
_cell.angle_beta   90.00
_cell.angle_gamma   90.00
#
_symmetry.space_group_name_H-M   'P 1'
#
loop_
_entity.id
_entity.type
_entity.pdbx_description
1 polymer ?
#
loop_
_entity_poly.entity_id
_entity_poly.type
_entity_poly.pdbx_seq_one_letter_code
_entity_poly.pdbx_strand_id
1 'polypeptide(L)'
;METTDPRVLDEVDLAVVHALQLDARAPWTRIAAAIGVDAATVVRHWSALTDEGLAWLTAWPTAERWASTTDLALVLVHPGIAPDAQAAIVRRPWVLGVDETSAGLLVLVAASEGLPQLGERVRALEADATVVRMDVAATVSAEDSTWRLPVLSTAQQRLLRPGSSGTRASAADTARPLKPQVVADIADVLEEDPRMPSAVLAARLGVSEATARRAVERATAAGLLRFGCDLAMPAAGYRRGAVLWARSADPEAAAARAARLPEAHRAGVAVGPAPVFACVRARSLTALPAIERSWGQDVEIVDRWTVLRSVKRNGHELDASGRSIARIPPRW
;
A
#
# COMPACT_ATOMS: atom_id res chain seq x y z
N MET A 1 27.31 2.57 9.58
CA MET A 1 26.87 2.79 8.19
C MET A 1 26.33 4.20 8.14
N GLU A 2 27.04 5.10 7.48
CA GLU A 2 26.72 6.54 7.45
C GLU A 2 25.30 6.72 6.90
N THR A 3 24.40 7.22 7.75
CA THR A 3 22.98 7.36 7.44
C THR A 3 22.82 8.65 6.64
N THR A 4 23.16 8.60 5.35
CA THR A 4 22.92 9.73 4.45
C THR A 4 21.41 9.92 4.36
N ASP A 5 20.90 11.02 4.93
CA ASP A 5 19.49 11.40 4.82
C ASP A 5 19.11 11.35 3.32
N PRO A 6 18.00 10.70 2.94
CA PRO A 6 17.67 10.55 1.54
C PRO A 6 17.46 11.96 0.97
N ARG A 7 17.90 12.16 -0.29
CA ARG A 7 17.65 13.44 -0.94
C ARG A 7 16.15 13.73 -0.90
N VAL A 8 15.81 15.00 -0.68
CA VAL A 8 14.41 15.43 -0.73
C VAL A 8 13.94 15.33 -2.17
N LEU A 9 12.74 14.79 -2.37
CA LEU A 9 12.11 14.72 -3.69
C LEU A 9 11.73 16.13 -4.13
N ASP A 10 12.12 16.48 -5.36
CA ASP A 10 11.72 17.76 -5.94
C ASP A 10 10.26 17.73 -6.42
N GLU A 11 9.77 18.86 -6.94
CA GLU A 11 8.39 18.97 -7.41
C GLU A 11 8.08 18.02 -8.57
N VAL A 12 9.05 17.79 -9.46
CA VAL A 12 8.89 16.89 -10.62
C VAL A 12 8.84 15.44 -10.15
N ASP A 13 9.71 15.03 -9.24
CA ASP A 13 9.70 13.71 -8.62
C ASP A 13 8.35 13.41 -7.97
N LEU A 14 7.87 14.34 -7.13
CA LEU A 14 6.58 14.21 -6.44
C LEU A 14 5.41 14.15 -7.43
N ALA A 15 5.46 14.94 -8.51
CA ALA A 15 4.45 14.93 -9.56
C ALA A 15 4.46 13.63 -10.38
N VAL A 16 5.64 13.07 -10.68
CA VAL A 16 5.79 11.77 -11.35
C VAL A 16 5.24 10.65 -10.48
N VAL A 17 5.60 10.60 -9.19
CA VAL A 17 5.07 9.60 -8.26
C VAL A 17 3.55 9.71 -8.14
N HIS A 18 3.01 10.92 -7.95
CA HIS A 18 1.56 11.10 -7.88
C HIS A 18 0.87 10.70 -9.19
N ALA A 19 1.48 10.95 -10.36
CA ALA A 19 0.93 10.50 -11.63
C ALA A 19 0.87 8.97 -11.72
N LEU A 20 1.92 8.28 -11.28
CA LEU A 20 1.99 6.81 -11.26
C LEU A 20 1.10 6.20 -10.17
N GLN A 21 0.82 6.92 -9.09
CA GLN A 21 -0.20 6.53 -8.11
C GLN A 21 -1.63 6.53 -8.70
N LEU A 22 -1.89 7.38 -9.68
CA LEU A 22 -3.19 7.48 -10.37
C LEU A 22 -3.31 6.48 -11.51
N ASP A 23 -2.27 6.37 -12.35
CA ASP A 23 -2.17 5.39 -13.43
C ASP A 23 -0.71 4.97 -13.60
N ALA A 24 -0.33 3.92 -12.88
CA ALA A 24 1.01 3.34 -12.91
C ALA A 24 1.43 2.83 -14.29
N ARG A 25 0.48 2.64 -15.22
CA ARG A 25 0.74 2.15 -16.59
C ARG A 25 0.53 3.24 -17.65
N ALA A 26 0.31 4.50 -17.24
CA ALA A 26 0.20 5.61 -18.18
C ALA A 26 1.47 5.72 -19.05
N PRO A 27 1.33 5.99 -20.37
CA PRO A 27 2.47 6.32 -21.21
C PRO A 27 3.23 7.52 -20.66
N TRP A 28 4.57 7.48 -20.73
CA TRP A 28 5.41 8.57 -20.22
C TRP A 28 5.09 9.92 -20.87
N THR A 29 4.68 9.94 -22.13
CA THR A 29 4.21 11.14 -22.84
C THR A 29 2.95 11.74 -22.23
N ARG A 30 2.02 10.93 -21.72
CA ARG A 30 0.82 11.40 -21.02
C ARG A 30 1.16 11.98 -19.67
N ILE A 31 2.06 11.32 -18.94
CA ILE A 31 2.57 11.83 -17.65
C ILE A 31 3.27 13.17 -17.86
N ALA A 32 4.16 13.26 -18.85
CA ALA A 32 4.87 14.46 -19.23
C ALA A 32 3.93 15.63 -19.57
N ALA A 33 2.90 15.37 -20.39
CA ALA A 33 1.88 16.37 -20.72
C ALA A 33 1.07 16.82 -19.50
N ALA A 34 0.77 15.93 -18.54
CA ALA A 34 0.05 16.28 -17.33
C ALA A 34 0.90 17.11 -16.36
N ILE A 35 2.21 16.85 -16.28
CA ILE A 35 3.14 17.57 -15.40
C ILE A 35 3.59 18.90 -16.03
N GLY A 36 3.66 18.98 -17.37
CA GLY A 36 4.17 20.15 -18.10
C GLY A 36 5.67 20.08 -18.39
N VAL A 37 6.21 18.88 -18.57
CA VAL A 37 7.63 18.62 -18.92
C VAL A 37 7.71 17.71 -20.15
N ASP A 38 8.92 17.43 -20.64
CA ASP A 38 9.14 16.46 -21.70
C ASP A 38 9.20 15.01 -21.18
N ALA A 39 8.96 14.03 -22.06
CA ALA A 39 8.93 12.62 -21.68
C ALA A 39 10.30 12.07 -21.25
N ALA A 40 11.41 12.61 -21.78
CA ALA A 40 12.74 12.18 -21.38
C ALA A 40 13.06 12.65 -19.95
N THR A 41 12.59 13.84 -19.57
CA THR A 41 12.63 14.32 -18.18
C THR A 41 11.86 13.38 -17.25
N VAL A 42 10.62 13.00 -17.58
CA VAL A 42 9.86 12.04 -16.74
C VAL A 42 10.60 10.71 -16.57
N VAL A 43 11.11 10.15 -17.66
CA VAL A 43 11.87 8.88 -17.62
C VAL A 43 13.13 9.01 -16.77
N ARG A 44 13.90 10.10 -16.93
CA ARG A 44 15.10 10.37 -16.14
C ARG A 44 14.80 10.44 -14.65
N HIS A 45 13.77 11.19 -14.26
CA HIS A 45 13.36 11.31 -12.85
C HIS A 45 12.88 9.96 -12.29
N TRP A 46 12.04 9.24 -13.03
CA TRP A 46 11.58 7.92 -12.61
C TRP A 46 12.74 6.92 -12.42
N SER A 47 13.68 6.86 -13.37
CA SER A 47 14.87 6.01 -13.25
C SER A 47 15.71 6.35 -12.03
N ALA A 48 15.98 7.63 -11.77
CA ALA A 48 16.71 8.05 -10.58
C ALA A 48 15.99 7.64 -9.28
N LEU A 49 14.67 7.84 -9.21
CA LEU A 49 13.86 7.42 -8.06
C LEU A 49 13.92 5.90 -7.81
N THR A 50 13.87 5.09 -8.86
CA THR A 50 13.95 3.63 -8.72
C THR A 50 15.35 3.16 -8.37
N ASP A 51 16.38 3.73 -9.00
CA ASP A 51 17.79 3.35 -8.75
C ASP A 51 18.21 3.68 -7.32
N GLU A 52 17.68 4.76 -6.74
CA GLU A 52 17.89 5.15 -5.36
C GLU A 52 16.95 4.44 -4.35
N GLY A 53 16.02 3.59 -4.82
CA GLY A 53 15.01 2.93 -3.98
C GLY A 53 14.00 3.88 -3.35
N LEU A 54 13.86 5.10 -3.87
CA LEU A 54 13.00 6.16 -3.34
C LEU A 54 11.54 6.05 -3.80
N ALA A 55 11.28 5.38 -4.93
CA ALA A 55 9.94 5.05 -5.37
C ALA A 55 9.91 3.70 -6.09
N TRP A 56 8.80 3.00 -6.00
CA TRP A 56 8.58 1.71 -6.65
C TRP A 56 7.13 1.57 -7.08
N LEU A 57 6.89 0.75 -8.11
CA LEU A 57 5.54 0.44 -8.57
C LEU A 57 4.97 -0.70 -7.74
N THR A 58 3.66 -0.71 -7.62
CA THR A 58 2.92 -1.75 -6.91
C THR A 58 1.88 -2.38 -7.82
N ALA A 59 1.69 -3.69 -7.70
CA ALA A 59 0.58 -4.44 -8.29
C ALA A 59 -0.09 -5.20 -7.14
N TRP A 60 -1.21 -4.69 -6.64
CA TRP A 60 -1.81 -5.17 -5.40
C TRP A 60 -3.30 -5.51 -5.59
N PRO A 61 -3.83 -6.54 -4.90
CA PRO A 61 -5.27 -6.69 -4.75
C PRO A 61 -5.89 -5.45 -4.12
N THR A 62 -7.13 -5.11 -4.50
CA THR A 62 -7.87 -3.98 -3.92
C THR A 62 -8.33 -4.26 -2.49
N ALA A 63 -8.56 -3.21 -1.69
CA ALA A 63 -9.05 -3.32 -0.32
C ALA A 63 -10.37 -4.11 -0.20
N GLU A 64 -11.27 -3.94 -1.18
CA GLU A 64 -12.52 -4.70 -1.27
C GLU A 64 -12.29 -6.19 -1.48
N ARG A 65 -11.23 -6.55 -2.23
CA ARG A 65 -10.81 -7.94 -2.38
C ARG A 65 -10.19 -8.48 -1.09
N TRP A 66 -9.35 -7.69 -0.41
CA TRP A 66 -8.81 -8.05 0.91
C TRP A 66 -9.93 -8.42 1.90
N ALA A 67 -10.92 -7.54 2.05
CA ALA A 67 -12.03 -7.75 2.99
C ALA A 67 -12.88 -9.00 2.70
N SER A 68 -12.84 -9.54 1.47
CA SER A 68 -13.66 -10.68 1.08
C SER A 68 -12.90 -12.00 0.96
N THR A 69 -11.57 -11.99 0.90
CA THR A 69 -10.76 -13.19 0.66
C THR A 69 -9.59 -13.37 1.62
N THR A 70 -9.41 -12.48 2.59
CA THR A 70 -8.21 -12.47 3.41
C THR A 70 -8.47 -11.97 4.81
N ASP A 71 -8.17 -12.81 5.79
CA ASP A 71 -8.14 -12.40 7.19
C ASP A 71 -6.83 -11.65 7.47
N LEU A 72 -6.94 -10.55 8.20
CA LEU A 72 -5.81 -9.72 8.61
C LEU A 72 -5.75 -9.62 10.12
N ALA A 73 -4.55 -9.58 10.68
CA ALA A 73 -4.32 -9.24 12.08
C ALA A 73 -3.29 -8.12 12.20
N LEU A 74 -3.61 -7.16 13.07
CA LEU A 74 -2.65 -6.24 13.65
C LEU A 74 -2.06 -6.92 14.88
N VAL A 75 -0.80 -7.30 14.80
CA VAL A 75 -0.09 -8.02 15.87
C VAL A 75 0.95 -7.08 16.48
N LEU A 76 0.79 -6.77 17.75
CA LEU A 76 1.79 -6.03 18.51
C LEU A 76 2.77 -7.02 19.12
N VAL A 77 4.04 -6.86 18.78
CA VAL A 77 5.17 -7.62 19.30
C VAL A 77 5.97 -6.75 20.27
N HIS A 78 6.50 -7.35 21.32
CA HIS A 78 7.25 -6.67 22.36
C HIS A 78 8.47 -5.91 21.77
N PRO A 79 8.76 -4.67 22.21
CA PRO A 79 9.84 -3.85 21.65
C PRO A 79 11.25 -4.44 21.85
N GLY A 80 11.44 -5.30 22.85
CA GLY A 80 12.71 -5.96 23.15
C GLY A 80 13.09 -7.12 22.23
N ILE A 81 12.55 -7.16 21.00
CA ILE A 81 12.87 -8.17 20.00
C ILE A 81 14.34 -8.03 19.55
N ALA A 82 15.04 -9.16 19.41
CA ALA A 82 16.39 -9.16 18.88
C ALA A 82 16.39 -8.75 17.39
N PRO A 83 17.42 -8.03 16.89
CA PRO A 83 17.47 -7.60 15.48
C PRO A 83 17.34 -8.75 14.47
N ASP A 84 17.95 -9.91 14.74
CA ASP A 84 17.87 -11.08 13.86
C ASP A 84 16.46 -11.68 13.81
N ALA A 85 15.77 -11.69 14.95
CA ALA A 85 14.38 -12.11 15.05
C ALA A 85 13.45 -11.14 14.30
N GLN A 86 13.65 -9.84 14.45
CA GLN A 86 12.92 -8.83 13.67
C GLN A 86 13.13 -9.04 12.16
N ALA A 87 14.37 -9.27 11.73
CA ALA A 87 14.68 -9.55 10.33
C ALA A 87 14.02 -10.84 9.84
N ALA A 88 13.91 -11.88 10.69
CA ALA A 88 13.18 -13.09 10.38
C ALA A 88 11.66 -12.85 10.25
N ILE A 89 11.07 -11.98 11.08
CA ILE A 89 9.67 -11.54 10.94
C ILE A 89 9.46 -10.81 9.60
N VAL A 90 10.32 -9.84 9.28
CA VAL A 90 10.24 -9.05 8.05
C VAL A 90 10.26 -9.94 6.81
N ARG A 91 11.14 -10.96 6.78
CA ARG A 91 11.29 -11.86 5.62
C ARG A 91 10.12 -12.81 5.37
N ARG A 92 9.13 -12.89 6.27
CA ARG A 92 7.95 -13.74 6.06
C ARG A 92 7.06 -13.16 4.94
N PRO A 93 6.71 -13.94 3.91
CA PRO A 93 5.83 -13.49 2.83
C PRO A 93 4.44 -13.04 3.30
N TRP A 94 3.92 -13.65 4.36
CA TRP A 94 2.61 -13.33 4.92
C TRP A 94 2.59 -12.17 5.92
N VAL A 95 3.75 -11.58 6.20
CA VAL A 95 3.87 -10.30 6.90
C VAL A 95 3.88 -9.21 5.85
N LEU A 96 2.81 -8.43 5.76
CA LEU A 96 2.65 -7.41 4.72
C LEU A 96 3.38 -6.11 5.07
N GLY A 97 3.36 -5.76 6.35
CA GLY A 97 3.94 -4.51 6.84
C GLY A 97 4.44 -4.65 8.26
N VAL A 98 5.46 -3.86 8.59
CA VAL A 98 6.10 -3.82 9.90
C VAL A 98 6.45 -2.38 10.22
N ASP A 99 5.93 -1.87 11.34
CA ASP A 99 6.25 -0.55 11.86
C ASP A 99 6.80 -0.67 13.29
N GLU A 100 7.95 -0.06 13.53
CA GLU A 100 8.44 0.20 14.88
C GLU A 100 7.63 1.36 15.46
N THR A 101 7.01 1.15 16.62
CA THR A 101 6.18 2.15 17.27
C THR A 101 6.58 2.36 18.73
N SER A 102 6.08 3.42 19.35
CA SER A 102 6.27 3.66 20.80
C SER A 102 5.65 2.58 21.71
N ALA A 103 4.78 1.70 21.17
CA ALA A 103 4.19 0.59 21.92
C ALA A 103 4.88 -0.77 21.67
N GLY A 104 5.74 -0.86 20.66
CA GLY A 104 6.32 -2.12 20.19
C GLY A 104 6.37 -2.21 18.68
N LEU A 105 6.66 -3.40 18.16
CA LEU A 105 6.68 -3.67 16.73
C LEU A 105 5.26 -4.05 16.28
N LEU A 106 4.63 -3.20 15.47
CA LEU A 106 3.33 -3.47 14.87
C LEU A 106 3.53 -4.24 13.56
N VAL A 107 3.04 -5.49 13.54
CA VAL A 107 3.17 -6.42 12.42
C VAL A 107 1.79 -6.64 11.80
N LEU A 108 1.65 -6.40 10.50
CA LEU A 108 0.44 -6.71 9.74
C LEU A 108 0.56 -8.11 9.14
N VAL A 109 -0.22 -9.05 9.66
CA VAL A 109 -0.23 -10.47 9.26
C VAL A 109 -1.47 -10.73 8.41
N ALA A 110 -1.30 -11.44 7.29
CA ALA A 110 -2.40 -11.88 6.44
C ALA A 110 -2.61 -13.40 6.51
N ALA A 111 -3.78 -13.88 6.10
CA ALA A 111 -4.13 -15.28 5.85
C ALA A 111 -5.29 -15.41 4.85
N SER A 112 -5.15 -16.23 3.82
CA SER A 112 -6.18 -16.48 2.79
C SER A 112 -6.96 -17.79 3.00
N GLU A 113 -6.47 -18.69 3.85
CA GLU A 113 -7.12 -19.97 4.17
C GLU A 113 -7.97 -19.92 5.45
N GLY A 114 -8.24 -18.71 5.95
CA GLY A 114 -9.10 -18.49 7.11
C GLY A 114 -8.35 -18.23 8.42
N LEU A 115 -9.14 -17.95 9.47
CA LEU A 115 -8.66 -17.68 10.84
C LEU A 115 -7.74 -18.77 11.45
N PRO A 116 -7.89 -20.09 11.17
CA PRO A 116 -6.94 -21.09 11.65
C PRO A 116 -5.52 -20.84 11.15
N GLN A 117 -5.36 -20.57 9.85
CA GLN A 117 -4.07 -20.24 9.24
C GLN A 117 -3.52 -18.92 9.79
N LEU A 118 -4.39 -17.93 10.04
CA LEU A 118 -3.98 -16.68 10.70
C LEU A 118 -3.39 -16.95 12.08
N GLY A 119 -4.05 -17.79 12.90
CA GLY A 119 -3.56 -18.17 14.22
C GLY A 119 -2.23 -18.95 14.17
N GLU A 120 -2.05 -19.83 13.18
CA GLU A 120 -0.77 -20.51 12.94
C GLU A 120 0.36 -19.54 12.61
N ARG A 121 0.10 -18.56 11.73
CA ARG A 121 1.07 -17.53 11.36
C ARG A 121 1.44 -16.66 12.57
N VAL A 122 0.48 -16.25 13.41
CA VAL A 122 0.79 -15.51 14.64
C VAL A 122 1.60 -16.37 15.63
N ARG A 123 1.27 -17.66 15.83
CA ARG A 123 2.11 -18.58 16.63
C ARG A 123 3.51 -18.74 16.07
N ALA A 124 3.67 -18.71 14.74
CA ALA A 124 4.99 -18.73 14.12
C ALA A 124 5.81 -17.47 14.41
N LEU A 125 5.17 -16.32 14.72
CA LEU A 125 5.88 -15.13 15.21
C LEU A 125 6.36 -15.33 16.66
N GLU A 126 5.61 -16.06 17.48
CA GLU A 126 5.99 -16.35 18.88
C GLU A 126 7.29 -17.14 19.02
N ALA A 127 7.68 -17.88 17.99
CA ALA A 127 8.97 -18.56 17.95
C ALA A 127 10.16 -17.59 17.93
N ASP A 128 9.98 -16.38 17.40
CA ASP A 128 11.03 -15.36 17.28
C ASP A 128 10.86 -14.20 18.28
N ALA A 129 9.65 -13.94 18.77
CA ALA A 129 9.37 -12.78 19.59
C ALA A 129 8.11 -12.92 20.46
N THR A 130 8.03 -12.20 21.57
CA THR A 130 6.83 -12.20 22.41
C THR A 130 5.70 -11.39 21.77
N VAL A 131 4.61 -12.05 21.39
CA VAL A 131 3.36 -11.39 20.97
C VAL A 131 2.66 -10.80 22.20
N VAL A 132 2.34 -9.52 22.15
CA VAL A 132 1.69 -8.77 23.23
C VAL A 132 0.19 -8.68 23.00
N ARG A 133 -0.21 -8.44 21.75
CA ARG A 133 -1.62 -8.25 21.35
C ARG A 133 -1.82 -8.71 19.91
N MET A 134 -2.99 -9.26 19.63
CA MET A 134 -3.44 -9.60 18.29
C MET A 134 -4.87 -9.09 18.14
N ASP A 135 -5.10 -8.16 17.22
CA ASP A 135 -6.44 -7.69 16.85
C ASP A 135 -6.73 -8.11 15.40
N VAL A 136 -7.75 -8.95 15.22
CA VAL A 136 -8.18 -9.38 13.89
C VAL A 136 -9.00 -8.26 13.26
N ALA A 137 -8.67 -7.85 12.04
CA ALA A 137 -9.44 -6.87 11.31
C ALA A 137 -10.80 -7.46 10.90
N ALA A 138 -11.88 -6.84 11.35
CA ALA A 138 -13.23 -7.13 10.87
C ALA A 138 -13.50 -6.46 9.52
N THR A 139 -12.97 -5.24 9.31
CA THR A 139 -13.09 -4.53 8.04
C THR A 139 -11.81 -3.73 7.75
N VAL A 140 -11.50 -3.55 6.46
CA VAL A 140 -10.43 -2.69 5.97
C VAL A 140 -11.07 -1.58 5.12
N SER A 141 -11.06 -0.36 5.63
CA SER A 141 -11.60 0.81 4.93
C SER A 141 -10.55 1.54 4.09
N ALA A 142 -9.28 1.46 4.47
CA ALA A 142 -8.14 1.95 3.70
C ALA A 142 -6.92 1.05 3.90
N GLU A 143 -6.10 0.93 2.86
CA GLU A 143 -4.79 0.28 2.89
C GLU A 143 -3.75 1.10 2.11
N ASP A 144 -2.46 0.82 2.30
CA ASP A 144 -1.34 1.64 1.83
C ASP A 144 -1.46 2.09 0.36
N SER A 145 -1.94 1.20 -0.52
CA SER A 145 -2.08 1.47 -1.97
C SER A 145 -3.24 2.41 -2.32
N THR A 146 -4.08 2.79 -1.36
CA THR A 146 -5.16 3.80 -1.50
C THR A 146 -4.71 5.22 -1.20
N TRP A 147 -3.59 5.40 -0.49
CA TRP A 147 -3.08 6.73 -0.16
C TRP A 147 -2.48 7.43 -1.38
N ARG A 148 -2.64 8.75 -1.47
CA ARG A 148 -2.18 9.55 -2.63
C ARG A 148 -1.47 10.82 -2.18
N LEU A 149 -0.41 11.18 -2.90
CA LEU A 149 0.25 12.48 -2.76
C LEU A 149 -0.70 13.61 -3.20
N PRO A 150 -0.81 14.73 -2.46
CA PRO A 150 -1.65 15.85 -2.85
C PRO A 150 -0.91 16.86 -3.77
N VAL A 151 -0.28 16.38 -4.85
CA VAL A 151 0.65 17.21 -5.66
C VAL A 151 0.03 17.76 -6.95
N LEU A 152 -0.73 16.93 -7.66
CA LEU A 152 -1.28 17.27 -8.97
C LEU A 152 -2.65 17.91 -8.78
N SER A 153 -2.90 19.03 -9.46
CA SER A 153 -4.21 19.66 -9.49
C SER A 153 -5.26 18.77 -10.15
N THR A 154 -6.55 19.02 -9.88
CA THR A 154 -7.66 18.30 -10.52
C THR A 154 -7.64 18.38 -12.06
N ALA A 155 -7.07 19.44 -12.64
CA ALA A 155 -6.89 19.56 -14.08
C ALA A 155 -5.82 18.58 -14.61
N GLN A 156 -4.67 18.52 -13.95
CA GLN A 156 -3.59 17.59 -14.32
C GLN A 156 -4.01 16.13 -14.11
N GLN A 157 -4.70 15.82 -13.00
CA GLN A 157 -5.23 14.49 -12.74
C GLN A 157 -6.21 14.02 -13.84
N ARG A 158 -7.02 14.93 -14.41
CA ARG A 158 -7.94 14.61 -15.51
C ARG A 158 -7.22 14.18 -16.79
N LEU A 159 -6.01 14.69 -17.04
CA LEU A 159 -5.19 14.29 -18.19
C LEU A 159 -4.63 12.87 -18.04
N LEU A 160 -4.47 12.40 -16.80
CA LEU A 160 -3.97 11.08 -16.48
C LEU A 160 -5.05 10.01 -16.47
N ARG A 161 -6.31 10.41 -16.23
CA ARG A 161 -7.44 9.47 -16.34
C ARG A 161 -7.41 8.87 -17.73
N PRO A 162 -7.46 7.53 -17.87
CA PRO A 162 -7.60 6.94 -19.18
C PRO A 162 -8.83 7.56 -19.83
N GLY A 163 -8.60 8.32 -20.90
CA GLY A 163 -9.70 8.80 -21.71
C GLY A 163 -10.54 7.59 -22.08
N SER A 164 -11.86 7.73 -22.08
CA SER A 164 -12.80 6.73 -22.63
C SER A 164 -12.62 6.51 -24.14
N SER A 165 -11.44 6.78 -24.67
CA SER A 165 -11.01 6.59 -26.05
C SER A 165 -10.62 5.14 -26.27
N GLY A 166 -11.54 4.36 -26.85
CA GLY A 166 -11.14 3.52 -27.98
C GLY A 166 -11.38 2.02 -27.88
N THR A 167 -11.80 1.47 -26.75
CA THR A 167 -12.42 0.13 -26.76
C THR A 167 -13.44 0.09 -25.66
N ARG A 168 -14.71 0.37 -26.00
CA ARG A 168 -15.80 -0.27 -25.27
C ARG A 168 -15.51 -1.76 -25.42
N ALA A 169 -14.92 -2.39 -24.41
CA ALA A 169 -15.14 -3.81 -24.23
C ALA A 169 -16.65 -3.96 -24.38
N SER A 170 -17.09 -4.69 -25.41
CA SER A 170 -18.51 -4.95 -25.61
C SER A 170 -19.08 -5.33 -24.25
N ALA A 171 -20.25 -4.81 -23.86
CA ALA A 171 -20.90 -5.17 -22.61
C ALA A 171 -21.06 -6.71 -22.46
N ALA A 172 -20.91 -7.47 -23.55
CA ALA A 172 -20.83 -8.93 -23.57
C ALA A 172 -19.52 -9.52 -23.00
N ASP A 173 -18.38 -8.84 -23.10
CA ASP A 173 -17.05 -9.35 -22.67
C ASP A 173 -16.74 -9.05 -21.18
N THR A 174 -17.51 -8.15 -20.57
CA THR A 174 -17.55 -7.90 -19.12
C THR A 174 -18.44 -8.90 -18.36
N ALA A 175 -19.21 -9.74 -19.05
CA ALA A 175 -20.25 -10.57 -18.43
C ALA A 175 -19.70 -11.82 -17.71
N ARG A 176 -18.51 -12.33 -18.09
CA ARG A 176 -17.91 -13.48 -17.41
C ARG A 176 -16.81 -13.02 -16.46
N PRO A 177 -16.86 -13.30 -15.15
CA PRO A 177 -15.77 -12.98 -14.24
C PRO A 177 -14.49 -13.72 -14.65
N LEU A 178 -13.34 -13.05 -14.50
CA LEU A 178 -12.03 -13.71 -14.61
C LEU A 178 -11.94 -14.79 -13.53
N LYS A 179 -11.36 -15.94 -13.88
CA LYS A 179 -11.11 -16.99 -12.89
C LYS A 179 -10.11 -16.45 -11.85
N PRO A 180 -10.30 -16.72 -10.54
CA PRO A 180 -9.40 -16.24 -9.50
C PRO A 180 -7.92 -16.58 -9.76
N GLN A 181 -7.65 -17.79 -10.26
CA GLN A 181 -6.30 -18.24 -10.60
C GLN A 181 -5.64 -17.36 -11.67
N VAL A 182 -6.37 -16.99 -12.73
CA VAL A 182 -5.82 -16.14 -13.81
C VAL A 182 -5.44 -14.76 -13.27
N VAL A 183 -6.22 -14.23 -12.33
CA VAL A 183 -5.88 -12.95 -11.70
C VAL A 183 -4.64 -13.09 -10.81
N ALA A 184 -4.51 -14.20 -10.08
CA ALA A 184 -3.31 -14.50 -9.29
C ALA A 184 -2.08 -14.62 -10.19
N ASP A 185 -2.14 -15.40 -11.27
CA ASP A 185 -1.02 -15.58 -12.20
C ASP A 185 -0.58 -14.24 -12.83
N ILE A 186 -1.54 -13.38 -13.19
CA ILE A 186 -1.25 -12.04 -13.69
C ILE A 186 -0.59 -11.17 -12.62
N ALA A 187 -1.11 -11.23 -11.39
CA ALA A 187 -0.57 -10.48 -10.27
C ALA A 187 0.88 -10.90 -10.02
N ASP A 188 1.14 -12.20 -9.90
CA ASP A 188 2.45 -12.77 -9.62
C ASP A 188 3.51 -12.32 -10.65
N VAL A 189 3.16 -12.34 -11.94
CA VAL A 189 4.08 -11.90 -13.00
C VAL A 189 4.27 -10.37 -12.99
N LEU A 190 3.20 -9.61 -12.84
CA LEU A 190 3.25 -8.15 -12.85
C LEU A 190 3.74 -7.55 -11.54
N GLU A 191 3.87 -8.34 -10.49
CA GLU A 191 4.48 -7.91 -9.23
C GLU A 191 5.98 -7.60 -9.42
N GLU A 192 6.65 -8.26 -10.37
CA GLU A 192 8.03 -7.92 -10.76
C GLU A 192 8.16 -6.57 -11.45
N ASP A 193 7.31 -6.34 -12.45
CA ASP A 193 7.25 -5.10 -13.21
C ASP A 193 5.80 -4.80 -13.60
N PRO A 194 5.12 -3.91 -12.86
CA PRO A 194 3.75 -3.49 -13.18
C PRO A 194 3.60 -2.87 -14.59
N ARG A 195 4.69 -2.40 -15.20
CA ARG A 195 4.73 -1.82 -16.54
C ARG A 195 5.21 -2.80 -17.61
N MET A 196 5.40 -4.08 -17.27
CA MET A 196 5.87 -5.11 -18.19
C MET A 196 5.08 -5.09 -19.52
N PRO A 197 5.76 -5.15 -20.68
CA PRO A 197 5.09 -5.22 -21.97
C PRO A 197 4.17 -6.44 -22.08
N SER A 198 3.01 -6.26 -22.70
CA SER A 198 2.01 -7.33 -22.83
C SER A 198 2.54 -8.57 -23.55
N ALA A 199 3.46 -8.41 -24.50
CA ALA A 199 4.13 -9.53 -25.18
C ALA A 199 4.97 -10.39 -24.21
N VAL A 200 5.68 -9.76 -23.27
CA VAL A 200 6.50 -10.46 -22.27
C VAL A 200 5.60 -11.17 -21.26
N LEU A 201 4.55 -10.47 -20.79
CA LEU A 201 3.53 -11.06 -19.91
C LEU A 201 2.87 -12.28 -20.56
N ALA A 202 2.51 -12.17 -21.84
CA ALA A 202 1.89 -13.26 -22.60
C ALA A 202 2.79 -14.49 -22.73
N ALA A 203 4.07 -14.27 -23.02
CA ALA A 203 5.06 -15.34 -23.07
C ALA A 203 5.18 -16.06 -21.71
N ARG A 204 5.22 -15.32 -20.60
CA ARG A 204 5.30 -15.89 -19.25
C ARG A 204 4.03 -16.65 -18.84
N LEU A 205 2.87 -16.19 -19.29
CA LEU A 205 1.57 -16.83 -19.00
C LEU A 205 1.19 -17.94 -19.99
N GLY A 206 1.95 -18.14 -21.07
CA GLY A 206 1.64 -19.13 -22.11
C GLY A 206 0.36 -18.79 -22.91
N VAL A 207 0.05 -17.51 -23.10
CA VAL A 207 -1.14 -17.03 -23.84
C VAL A 207 -0.75 -16.08 -24.97
N SER A 208 -1.71 -15.66 -25.80
CA SER A 208 -1.47 -14.62 -26.81
C SER A 208 -1.32 -13.23 -26.17
N GLU A 209 -0.57 -12.33 -26.82
CA GLU A 209 -0.42 -10.93 -26.37
C GLU A 209 -1.78 -10.23 -26.20
N ALA A 210 -2.69 -10.44 -27.14
CA ALA A 210 -4.04 -9.89 -27.07
C ALA A 210 -4.82 -10.44 -25.86
N THR A 211 -4.64 -11.73 -25.53
CA THR A 211 -5.28 -12.35 -24.34
C THR A 211 -4.72 -11.76 -23.06
N ALA A 212 -3.40 -11.65 -22.91
CA ALA A 212 -2.76 -11.08 -21.72
C ALA A 212 -3.18 -9.63 -21.50
N ARG A 213 -3.12 -8.80 -22.56
CA ARG A 213 -3.54 -7.39 -22.50
C ARG A 213 -4.99 -7.25 -22.03
N ARG A 214 -5.92 -7.99 -22.65
CA ARG A 214 -7.35 -7.97 -22.25
C ARG A 214 -7.56 -8.45 -20.82
N ALA A 215 -6.81 -9.45 -20.36
CA ALA A 215 -6.94 -9.97 -19.01
C ALA A 215 -6.52 -8.92 -17.96
N VAL A 216 -5.44 -8.17 -18.21
CA VAL A 216 -5.02 -7.07 -17.32
C VAL A 216 -6.03 -5.92 -17.34
N GLU A 217 -6.49 -5.50 -18.52
CA GLU A 217 -7.52 -4.46 -18.66
C GLU A 217 -8.78 -4.84 -17.89
N ARG A 218 -9.25 -6.09 -18.01
CA ARG A 218 -10.42 -6.60 -17.30
C ARG A 218 -10.20 -6.72 -15.79
N ALA A 219 -9.05 -7.23 -15.35
CA ALA A 219 -8.73 -7.33 -13.92
C ALA A 219 -8.68 -5.94 -13.26
N THR A 220 -8.15 -4.95 -13.97
CA THR A 220 -8.09 -3.56 -13.51
C THR A 220 -9.49 -2.94 -13.48
N ALA A 221 -10.26 -3.07 -14.57
CA ALA A 221 -11.61 -2.52 -14.68
C ALA A 221 -12.61 -3.13 -13.68
N ALA A 222 -12.43 -4.42 -13.36
CA ALA A 222 -13.21 -5.12 -12.35
C ALA A 222 -12.72 -4.87 -10.91
N GLY A 223 -11.68 -4.04 -10.72
CA GLY A 223 -11.11 -3.78 -9.40
C GLY A 223 -10.49 -5.01 -8.74
N LEU A 224 -10.06 -6.01 -9.51
CA LEU A 224 -9.42 -7.23 -8.99
C LEU A 224 -7.91 -7.05 -8.79
N LEU A 225 -7.31 -6.13 -9.55
CA LEU A 225 -5.93 -5.69 -9.43
C LEU A 225 -5.84 -4.18 -9.53
N ARG A 226 -5.01 -3.58 -8.68
CA ARG A 226 -4.67 -2.16 -8.71
C ARG A 226 -3.18 -2.03 -8.96
N PHE A 227 -2.86 -1.18 -9.92
CA PHE A 227 -1.48 -0.74 -10.11
C PHE A 227 -1.32 0.65 -9.49
N GLY A 228 -0.19 0.87 -8.84
CA GLY A 228 0.11 2.13 -8.18
C GLY A 228 1.60 2.39 -8.06
N CYS A 229 1.93 3.34 -7.21
CA CYS A 229 3.29 3.68 -6.86
C CYS A 229 3.37 4.01 -5.39
N ASP A 230 4.42 3.53 -4.73
CA ASP A 230 4.74 3.87 -3.36
C ASP A 230 6.16 4.44 -3.30
N LEU A 231 6.52 5.03 -2.17
CA LEU A 231 7.71 5.85 -2.03
C LEU A 231 8.29 5.88 -0.61
N ALA A 232 9.54 6.33 -0.55
CA ALA A 232 10.22 6.70 0.68
C ALA A 232 9.58 7.97 1.28
N MET A 233 8.67 7.78 2.23
CA MET A 233 7.91 8.86 2.88
C MET A 233 8.78 9.99 3.44
N PRO A 234 9.96 9.71 4.06
CA PRO A 234 10.86 10.77 4.53
C PRO A 234 11.35 11.70 3.41
N ALA A 235 11.62 11.17 2.21
CA ALA A 235 12.07 11.93 1.06
C ALA A 235 10.98 12.86 0.51
N ALA A 236 9.70 12.47 0.65
CA ALA A 236 8.54 13.33 0.36
C ALA A 236 8.17 14.29 1.51
N GLY A 237 8.95 14.28 2.61
CA GLY A 237 8.76 15.12 3.78
C GLY A 237 7.70 14.62 4.77
N TYR A 238 7.17 13.41 4.60
CA TYR A 238 6.29 12.75 5.57
C TYR A 238 7.14 11.93 6.55
N ARG A 239 7.71 12.62 7.55
CA ARG A 239 8.69 12.05 8.49
C ARG A 239 8.11 11.67 9.85
N ARG A 240 6.80 11.81 10.04
CA ARG A 240 6.09 11.52 11.29
C ARG A 240 4.85 10.68 10.99
N GLY A 241 4.44 9.87 11.94
CA GLY A 241 3.21 9.09 11.84
C GLY A 241 2.75 8.58 13.18
N ALA A 242 1.51 8.13 13.23
CA ALA A 242 0.93 7.53 14.43
C ALA A 242 -0.06 6.42 14.04
N VAL A 243 -0.20 5.44 14.91
CA VAL A 243 -1.30 4.48 14.92
C VAL A 243 -2.26 4.96 15.99
N LEU A 244 -3.45 5.37 15.57
CA LEU A 244 -4.50 5.84 16.45
C LEU A 244 -5.51 4.71 16.67
N TRP A 245 -5.82 4.44 17.93
CA TRP A 245 -6.88 3.50 18.31
C TRP A 245 -8.04 4.28 18.91
N ALA A 246 -9.26 3.90 18.53
CA ALA A 246 -10.44 4.65 18.87
C ALA A 246 -11.65 3.76 19.18
N ARG A 247 -12.62 4.36 19.88
CA ARG A 247 -13.97 3.85 20.07
C ARG A 247 -14.98 4.79 19.40
N SER A 248 -16.08 4.21 18.93
CA SER A 248 -17.21 4.91 18.34
C SER A 248 -18.47 4.11 18.59
N ALA A 249 -19.61 4.77 18.73
CA ALA A 249 -20.92 4.11 18.75
C ALA A 249 -21.22 3.44 17.39
N ASP A 250 -20.63 3.95 16.31
CA ASP A 250 -20.65 3.38 14.97
C ASP A 250 -19.20 3.20 14.47
N PRO A 251 -18.58 2.03 14.74
CA PRO A 251 -17.20 1.74 14.34
C PRO A 251 -16.98 1.76 12.82
N GLU A 252 -17.95 1.28 12.04
CA GLU A 252 -17.83 1.21 10.58
C GLU A 252 -17.85 2.62 9.97
N ALA A 253 -18.78 3.49 10.39
CA ALA A 253 -18.81 4.87 9.93
C ALA A 253 -17.56 5.67 10.38
N ALA A 254 -17.03 5.37 11.57
CA ALA A 254 -15.77 5.96 12.04
C ALA A 254 -14.56 5.51 11.20
N ALA A 255 -14.45 4.23 10.89
CA ALA A 255 -13.39 3.69 10.03
C ALA A 255 -13.47 4.27 8.59
N ALA A 256 -14.69 4.34 8.03
CA ALA A 256 -14.92 4.94 6.72
C ALA A 256 -14.56 6.44 6.68
N ARG A 257 -14.74 7.18 7.78
CA ARG A 257 -14.26 8.57 7.89
C ARG A 257 -12.76 8.66 7.99
N ALA A 258 -12.12 7.81 8.80
CA ALA A 258 -10.66 7.74 8.87
C ALA A 258 -10.04 7.50 7.49
N ALA A 259 -10.60 6.59 6.70
CA ALA A 259 -10.16 6.31 5.34
C ALA A 259 -10.20 7.52 4.38
N ARG A 260 -10.98 8.57 4.71
CA ARG A 260 -11.05 9.81 3.93
C ARG A 260 -10.11 10.91 4.42
N LEU A 261 -9.42 10.71 5.54
CA LEU A 261 -8.41 11.65 6.01
C LEU A 261 -7.23 11.66 5.04
N PRO A 262 -6.74 12.85 4.60
CA PRO A 262 -5.57 12.95 3.73
C PRO A 262 -4.31 12.27 4.31
N GLU A 263 -4.22 12.15 5.63
CA GLU A 263 -3.08 11.57 6.34
C GLU A 263 -3.19 10.05 6.51
N ALA A 264 -4.39 9.47 6.43
CA ALA A 264 -4.62 8.06 6.72
C ALA A 264 -4.21 7.19 5.52
N HIS A 265 -3.29 6.26 5.76
CA HIS A 265 -2.89 5.25 4.77
C HIS A 265 -3.43 3.86 5.10
N ARG A 266 -3.83 3.61 6.36
CA ARG A 266 -4.58 2.41 6.75
C ARG A 266 -5.68 2.82 7.71
N ALA A 267 -6.86 2.24 7.56
CA ALA A 267 -7.98 2.43 8.49
C ALA A 267 -8.90 1.23 8.44
N GLY A 268 -9.51 0.88 9.57
CA GLY A 268 -10.40 -0.26 9.62
C GLY A 268 -11.02 -0.47 10.99
N VAL A 269 -11.84 -1.52 11.06
CA VAL A 269 -12.41 -2.02 12.29
C VAL A 269 -11.66 -3.30 12.69
N ALA A 270 -11.23 -3.40 13.94
CA ALA A 270 -10.64 -4.60 14.50
C ALA A 270 -11.53 -5.17 15.62
N VAL A 271 -11.45 -6.48 15.82
CA VAL A 271 -12.13 -7.19 16.91
C VAL A 271 -11.31 -6.99 18.17
N GLY A 272 -11.73 -6.05 19.03
CA GLY A 272 -11.02 -5.71 20.26
C GLY A 272 -11.68 -4.57 21.05
N PRO A 273 -11.09 -4.17 22.19
CA PRO A 273 -11.67 -3.15 23.08
C PRO A 273 -11.66 -1.73 22.49
N ALA A 274 -10.75 -1.47 21.54
CA ALA A 274 -10.67 -0.26 20.74
C ALA A 274 -10.91 -0.67 19.28
N PRO A 275 -12.18 -0.77 18.84
CA PRO A 275 -12.51 -1.49 17.62
C PRO A 275 -12.16 -0.71 16.36
N VAL A 276 -11.72 0.54 16.44
CA VAL A 276 -11.38 1.34 15.25
C VAL A 276 -9.90 1.73 15.30
N PHE A 277 -9.20 1.59 14.17
CA PHE A 277 -7.82 2.07 14.04
C PHE A 277 -7.64 2.93 12.80
N ALA A 278 -6.67 3.85 12.88
CA ALA A 278 -6.17 4.62 11.75
C ALA A 278 -4.65 4.79 11.85
N CYS A 279 -3.92 4.38 10.82
CA CYS A 279 -2.49 4.67 10.68
C CYS A 279 -2.34 5.93 9.82
N VAL A 280 -1.80 6.98 10.42
CA VAL A 280 -1.69 8.31 9.82
C VAL A 280 -0.24 8.70 9.60
N ARG A 281 0.02 9.46 8.53
CA ARG A 281 1.33 10.05 8.18
C ARG A 281 1.21 11.56 8.16
N ALA A 282 2.21 12.24 8.69
CA ALA A 282 2.27 13.69 8.75
C ALA A 282 3.70 14.20 8.52
N ARG A 283 3.81 15.49 8.19
CA ARG A 283 5.11 16.18 8.13
C ARG A 283 5.66 16.47 9.53
N SER A 284 4.77 16.69 10.51
CA SER A 284 5.09 16.98 11.91
C SER A 284 4.07 16.32 12.85
N LEU A 285 4.52 15.89 14.04
CA LEU A 285 3.63 15.39 15.09
C LEU A 285 2.71 16.47 15.64
N THR A 286 3.05 17.75 15.48
CA THR A 286 2.17 18.87 15.86
C THR A 286 0.85 18.91 15.08
N ALA A 287 0.76 18.18 13.95
CA ALA A 287 -0.49 18.03 13.20
C ALA A 287 -1.47 17.03 13.86
N LEU A 288 -1.00 16.15 14.75
CA LEU A 288 -1.79 15.05 15.30
C LEU A 288 -3.11 15.51 15.96
N PRO A 289 -3.14 16.58 16.79
CA PRO A 289 -4.40 17.07 17.36
C PRO A 289 -5.40 17.60 16.31
N ALA A 290 -4.94 18.05 15.14
CA ALA A 290 -5.82 18.47 14.05
C ALA A 290 -6.36 17.27 13.25
N ILE A 291 -5.54 16.23 13.07
CA ILE A 291 -5.95 14.96 12.45
C ILE A 291 -7.03 14.30 13.30
N GLU A 292 -6.82 14.18 14.61
CA GLU A 292 -7.80 13.60 15.55
C GLU A 292 -9.13 14.34 15.53
N ARG A 293 -9.10 15.68 15.56
CA ARG A 293 -10.33 16.49 15.46
C ARG A 293 -11.06 16.32 14.13
N SER A 294 -10.31 16.17 13.03
CA SER A 294 -10.89 15.95 11.70
C SER A 294 -11.53 14.58 11.53
N TRP A 295 -11.15 13.60 12.36
CA TRP A 295 -11.74 12.26 12.33
C TRP A 295 -13.22 12.28 12.75
N GLY A 296 -13.53 13.04 13.80
CA GLY A 296 -14.90 13.21 14.27
C GLY A 296 -15.00 13.44 15.77
N GLN A 297 -16.03 14.18 16.19
CA GLN A 297 -16.28 14.45 17.61
C GLN A 297 -16.86 13.25 18.36
N ASP A 298 -17.50 12.32 17.65
CA ASP A 298 -18.07 11.08 18.16
C ASP A 298 -17.03 9.93 18.22
N VAL A 299 -15.80 10.19 17.77
CA VAL A 299 -14.69 9.23 17.81
C VAL A 299 -13.82 9.53 19.02
N GLU A 300 -13.84 8.63 20.00
CA GLU A 300 -13.01 8.72 21.20
C GLU A 300 -11.66 8.06 20.92
N ILE A 301 -10.57 8.84 20.86
CA ILE A 301 -9.22 8.30 20.73
C ILE A 301 -8.77 7.75 22.09
N VAL A 302 -8.59 6.43 22.17
CA VAL A 302 -8.24 5.73 23.40
C VAL A 302 -6.76 5.37 23.50
N ASP A 303 -6.03 5.33 22.38
CA ASP A 303 -4.58 5.08 22.38
C ASP A 303 -3.88 5.70 21.16
N ARG A 304 -2.57 5.96 21.29
CA ARG A 304 -1.72 6.61 20.28
C ARG A 304 -0.33 5.99 20.30
N TRP A 305 0.04 5.30 19.22
CA TRP A 305 1.40 4.78 19.07
C TRP A 305 2.14 5.61 18.04
N THR A 306 3.22 6.28 18.44
CA THR A 306 4.03 7.05 17.49
C THR A 306 4.81 6.07 16.62
N VAL A 307 4.74 6.22 15.30
CA VAL A 307 5.57 5.43 14.36
C VAL A 307 6.98 6.01 14.37
N LEU A 308 7.93 5.20 14.82
CA LEU A 308 9.36 5.54 14.88
C LEU A 308 10.03 5.26 13.53
N ARG A 309 9.68 4.13 12.91
CA ARG A 309 10.20 3.70 11.61
C ARG A 309 9.28 2.68 10.96
N SER A 310 9.09 2.78 9.65
CA SER A 310 8.53 1.67 8.85
C SER A 310 9.67 0.77 8.36
N VAL A 311 9.57 -0.52 8.62
CA VAL A 311 10.59 -1.53 8.30
C VAL A 311 10.16 -2.37 7.11
N LYS A 312 8.87 -2.62 6.95
CA LYS A 312 8.31 -3.29 5.78
C LYS A 312 7.00 -2.63 5.36
N ARG A 313 6.75 -2.52 4.06
CA ARG A 313 5.48 -2.03 3.52
C ARG A 313 5.14 -2.74 2.22
N ASN A 314 4.02 -3.44 2.20
CA ASN A 314 3.53 -4.19 1.03
C ASN A 314 4.63 -4.97 0.33
N GLY A 315 5.35 -5.81 1.09
CA GLY A 315 6.42 -6.65 0.53
C GLY A 315 7.76 -5.95 0.32
N HIS A 316 7.87 -4.63 0.45
CA HIS A 316 9.15 -3.92 0.37
C HIS A 316 9.79 -3.78 1.75
N GLU A 317 11.00 -4.31 1.92
CA GLU A 317 11.86 -4.07 3.08
C GLU A 317 12.50 -2.68 2.96
N LEU A 318 12.44 -1.92 4.04
CA LEU A 318 12.81 -0.51 4.07
C LEU A 318 14.01 -0.25 4.99
N ASP A 319 14.98 0.50 4.50
CA ASP A 319 16.09 1.00 5.33
C ASP A 319 15.63 2.10 6.30
N ALA A 320 16.58 2.66 7.07
CA ALA A 320 16.29 3.71 8.04
C ALA A 320 15.80 5.04 7.40
N SER A 321 16.09 5.23 6.11
CA SER A 321 15.63 6.37 5.32
C SER A 321 14.29 6.12 4.61
N GLY A 322 13.77 4.90 4.71
CA GLY A 322 12.54 4.47 4.05
C GLY A 322 12.72 4.05 2.60
N ARG A 323 13.95 3.87 2.12
CA ARG A 323 14.23 3.35 0.78
C ARG A 323 13.93 1.86 0.72
N SER A 324 13.34 1.41 -0.38
CA SER A 324 13.17 -0.01 -0.68
C SER A 324 14.52 -0.64 -0.99
N ILE A 325 14.98 -1.54 -0.10
CA ILE A 325 16.27 -2.24 -0.25
C ILE A 325 16.13 -3.69 -0.68
N ALA A 326 14.96 -4.29 -0.45
CA ALA A 326 14.65 -5.64 -0.91
C ALA A 326 13.15 -5.78 -1.13
N ARG A 327 12.79 -6.68 -2.04
CA ARG A 327 11.40 -7.10 -2.26
C ARG A 327 11.21 -8.52 -1.74
N ILE A 328 10.17 -8.69 -0.96
CA ILE A 328 9.68 -9.93 -0.36
C ILE A 328 8.26 -10.11 -0.88
N PRO A 329 8.05 -10.90 -1.95
CA PRO A 329 6.74 -11.07 -2.55
C PRO A 329 5.71 -11.49 -1.49
N PRO A 330 4.62 -10.73 -1.31
CA PRO A 330 3.60 -11.03 -0.32
C PRO A 330 2.93 -12.37 -0.66
N ARG A 331 2.58 -13.13 0.37
CA ARG A 331 1.69 -14.29 0.23
C ARG A 331 0.68 -14.23 1.36
N TRP A 332 -0.55 -13.88 1.05
CA TRP A 332 -1.66 -13.90 1.99
C TRP A 332 -2.32 -15.26 1.98
#